data_AF-A0A445BTM4-F1
#
_entry.id   AF-A0A445BTM4-F1
#
_cell.length_a   1.000
_cell.length_b   1.000
_cell.length_c   1.000
_cell.angle_alpha   90.00
_cell.angle_beta   90.00
_cell.angle_gamma   90.00
#
_symmetry.space_group_name_H-M   'P 1'
#
loop_
_entity.id
_entity.type
_entity.pdbx_description
1 polymer ?
#
loop_
_entity_poly.entity_id
_entity_poly.type
_entity_poly.pdbx_seq_one_letter_code
_entity_poly.pdbx_strand_id
1 'polypeptide(L)' 'MSTFRSFTDHVDLVVIPLHQLRAVNPSASKTNQSEKYIQIISVDNHEFWFMGFVHYDSAVKNIQGVLQTR' A
#
# COMPACT_ATOMS: atom_id res chain seq x y z
N MET A 1 7.09 -2.08 17.69
CA MET A 1 7.88 -3.03 16.88
C MET A 1 7.01 -4.26 16.71
N SER A 2 6.11 -4.24 15.72
CA SER A 2 5.02 -5.21 15.63
C SER A 2 5.44 -6.42 14.80
N THR A 3 5.28 -7.59 15.41
CA THR A 3 5.62 -8.93 14.91
C THR A 3 4.95 -9.23 13.57
N PHE A 4 5.75 -9.58 12.57
CA PHE A 4 5.30 -10.15 11.30
C PHE A 4 4.73 -11.55 11.58
N ARG A 5 3.39 -11.69 11.58
CA ARG A 5 2.74 -13.01 11.58
C ARG A 5 2.60 -13.49 10.14
N SER A 6 3.18 -14.66 9.87
CA SER A 6 2.92 -15.43 8.66
C SER A 6 1.47 -15.93 8.70
N PHE A 7 0.67 -15.55 7.70
CA PHE A 7 -0.69 -16.03 7.50
C PHE A 7 -0.72 -16.82 6.19
N THR A 8 -0.92 -18.13 6.30
CA THR A 8 -1.41 -18.98 5.20
C THR A 8 -2.72 -19.59 5.70
N ASP A 9 -3.75 -19.56 4.83
CA ASP A 9 -5.13 -20.10 4.96
C ASP A 9 -6.29 -19.14 5.29
N HIS A 10 -6.05 -17.83 5.37
CA HIS A 10 -7.13 -16.84 5.23
C HIS A 10 -6.63 -15.65 4.41
N VAL A 11 -7.31 -15.34 3.32
CA VAL A 11 -7.05 -14.10 2.59
C VAL A 11 -7.77 -12.99 3.36
N ASP A 12 -7.06 -12.32 4.26
CA ASP A 12 -7.61 -11.16 4.95
C ASP A 12 -7.83 -10.03 3.94
N LEU A 13 -9.10 -9.76 3.64
CA LEU A 13 -9.49 -8.66 2.77
C LEU A 13 -9.48 -7.35 3.56
N VAL A 14 -8.67 -6.40 3.12
CA VAL A 14 -8.65 -5.03 3.68
C VAL A 14 -9.45 -4.13 2.75
N VAL A 15 -10.50 -3.49 3.28
CA VAL A 15 -11.29 -2.48 2.56
C VAL A 15 -11.02 -1.12 3.20
N ILE A 16 -10.47 -0.18 2.42
CA ILE A 16 -10.17 1.18 2.87
C ILE A 16 -11.14 2.14 2.17
N PRO A 17 -12.07 2.77 2.89
CA PRO A 17 -12.93 3.80 2.31
C PRO A 17 -12.10 4.99 1.80
N LEU A 18 -12.47 5.56 0.65
CA LEU A 18 -11.70 6.66 0.04
C LEU A 18 -11.56 7.89 0.94
N HIS A 19 -12.57 8.17 1.77
CA HIS A 19 -12.50 9.28 2.72
C HIS A 19 -11.49 9.04 3.85
N GLN A 20 -11.17 7.77 4.13
CA GLN A 20 -10.12 7.39 5.09
C GLN A 20 -8.74 7.29 4.45
N LEU A 21 -8.63 7.34 3.11
CA LEU A 21 -7.35 7.34 2.42
C LEU A 21 -6.67 8.71 2.56
N ARG A 22 -5.56 8.75 3.29
CA ARG A 22 -4.78 9.98 3.53
C ARG A 22 -3.64 10.16 2.54
N ALA A 23 -2.85 9.10 2.32
CA ALA A 23 -1.69 9.18 1.45
C ALA A 23 -1.39 7.85 0.77
N VAL A 24 -0.76 7.94 -0.41
CA VAL A 24 -0.29 6.82 -1.21
C VAL A 24 1.13 7.15 -1.64
N ASN A 25 2.10 6.50 -1.01
CA ASN A 25 3.52 6.77 -1.21
C ASN A 25 4.18 5.57 -1.92
N PRO A 26 4.75 5.75 -3.12
CA PRO A 26 5.64 4.76 -3.70
C PRO A 26 6.94 4.68 -2.87
N SER A 27 7.47 3.47 -2.70
CA SER A 27 8.71 3.23 -1.99
C SER A 27 9.44 2.03 -2.58
N ALA A 28 10.74 1.93 -2.31
CA ALA A 28 11.56 0.79 -2.70
C ALA A 28 12.51 0.41 -1.55
N SER A 29 12.90 -0.86 -1.48
CA SER A 29 13.84 -1.32 -0.45
C SER A 29 15.19 -0.62 -0.64
N LYS A 30 15.77 -0.16 0.47
CA LYS A 30 17.09 0.50 0.48
C LYS A 30 18.20 -0.47 0.07
N THR A 31 18.02 -1.75 0.37
CA THR A 31 18.96 -2.83 0.07
C THR A 31 18.73 -3.44 -1.32
N ASN A 32 17.50 -3.37 -1.84
CA ASN A 32 17.16 -3.90 -3.15
C ASN A 32 16.13 -3.01 -3.87
N GLN A 33 16.58 -2.17 -4.80
CA GLN A 33 15.68 -1.24 -5.52
C GLN A 33 14.62 -1.93 -6.39
N SER A 34 14.78 -3.22 -6.69
CA SER A 34 13.79 -4.02 -7.42
C SER A 34 12.61 -4.42 -6.54
N GLU A 35 12.78 -4.44 -5.21
CA GLU A 35 11.67 -4.63 -4.27
C GLU A 35 10.94 -3.31 -4.09
N LYS A 36 9.80 -3.18 -4.78
CA LYS A 36 8.97 -1.98 -4.77
C LYS A 36 7.73 -2.20 -3.90
N TYR A 37 7.34 -1.15 -3.19
CA TYR A 37 6.25 -1.14 -2.22
C TYR A 37 5.35 0.06 -2.47
N ILE A 38 4.05 -0.12 -2.25
CA ILE A 38 3.10 0.99 -2.17
C ILE A 38 2.66 1.10 -0.71
N GLN A 39 3.01 2.20 -0.07
CA GLN A 39 2.52 2.52 1.27
C GLN A 39 1.18 3.23 1.14
N ILE A 40 0.16 2.69 1.79
CA ILE A 40 -1.14 3.33 1.97
C ILE A 40 -1.26 3.75 3.43
N ILE A 41 -1.57 5.02 3.63
CA ILE A 41 -1.76 5.59 4.96
C ILE A 41 -3.19 6.07 5.10
N SER A 42 -3.85 5.65 6.17
CA SER A 42 -5.20 6.10 6.50
C SER A 42 -5.20 7.37 7.36
N VAL A 43 -6.36 8.01 7.46
CA VAL A 43 -6.58 9.22 8.28
C VAL A 43 -6.31 8.96 9.77
N ASP A 44 -6.57 7.76 10.25
CA ASP A 44 -6.30 7.28 11.63
C ASP A 44 -4.89 6.70 11.81
N ASN A 45 -3.97 6.97 10.88
CA ASN A 45 -2.56 6.60 10.94
C ASN A 45 -2.25 5.09 10.84
N HIS A 46 -3.19 4.25 10.39
CA HIS A 46 -2.84 2.90 9.98
C HIS A 46 -1.99 2.92 8.70
N GLU A 47 -0.99 2.05 8.65
CA GLU A 47 -0.10 1.89 7.51
C GLU A 47 -0.21 0.49 6.92
N PHE A 48 -0.50 0.45 5.62
CA PHE A 48 -0.58 -0.78 4.86
C PHE A 48 0.50 -0.77 3.77
N TRP A 49 1.26 -1.86 3.70
CA TRP A 49 2.37 -2.02 2.77
C TRP A 49 2.05 -3.11 1.76
N PHE A 50 1.83 -2.71 0.51
CA PHE A 50 1.53 -3.62 -0.59
C PHE A 50 2.76 -3.84 -1.46
N MET A 51 2.97 -5.09 -1.87
CA MET A 51 4.06 -5.54 -2.75
C MET A 51 3.52 -6.45 -3.85
N GLY A 52 4.39 -6.94 -4.73
CA GLY A 52 4.04 -8.00 -5.69
C GLY A 52 3.31 -7.49 -6.94
N PHE A 53 3.37 -6.19 -7.21
CA PHE A 53 2.78 -5.61 -8.42
C PHE A 53 3.63 -5.95 -9.65
N VAL A 54 3.03 -6.65 -10.62
CA VAL A 54 3.64 -6.87 -11.94
C VAL A 54 3.81 -5.53 -12.68
N HIS A 55 2.81 -4.66 -12.59
CA HIS A 55 2.80 -3.32 -13.21
C HIS A 55 2.82 -2.23 -12.14
N TYR A 56 3.92 -2.14 -11.39
CA TYR A 56 4.05 -1.25 -10.23
C TYR A 56 3.69 0.22 -10.53
N ASP A 57 4.29 0.82 -11.56
CA ASP A 57 4.12 2.26 -11.83
C ASP A 57 2.67 2.60 -12.24
N SER A 58 2.01 1.70 -12.97
CA SER A 58 0.59 1.83 -13.31
C SER A 58 -0.31 1.70 -12.08
N ALA A 59 0.01 0.79 -11.16
CA ALA A 59 -0.73 0.64 -9.91
C ALA A 59 -0.62 1.91 -9.05
N VAL A 60 0.59 2.44 -8.86
CA VAL A 60 0.82 3.71 -8.14
C VAL A 60 0.00 4.84 -8.75
N LYS A 61 0.08 5.02 -10.08
CA LYS A 61 -0.66 6.09 -10.78
C LYS A 61 -2.17 5.97 -10.57
N ASN A 62 -2.73 4.77 -10.71
CA ASN A 62 -4.17 4.54 -10.56
C ASN A 62 -4.64 4.82 -9.13
N ILE A 63 -3.91 4.35 -8.11
CA ILE A 63 -4.29 4.54 -6.71
C ILE A 63 -4.12 6.01 -6.30
N GLN A 64 -3.04 6.67 -6.72
CA GLN A 64 -2.84 8.10 -6.47
C GLN A 64 -3.88 8.98 -7.19
N GLY A 65 -4.36 8.58 -8.37
CA GLY A 65 -5.44 9.27 -9.08
C GLY A 65 -6.72 9.39 -8.24
N VAL A 66 -6.99 8.41 -7.36
CA VAL A 66 -8.15 8.44 -6.47
C VAL A 66 -8.04 9.55 -5.41
N LEU A 67 -6.82 9.93 -5.01
CA LEU A 67 -6.61 11.06 -4.11
C LEU A 67 -6.86 12.42 -4.78
N GLN A 68 -6.71 12.49 -6.11
CA GLN A 68 -6.83 13.72 -6.90
C GLN A 68 -8.28 14.03 -7.31
N THR A 69 -9.20 13.06 -7.26
CA THR A 69 -10.63 13.25 -7.54
C THR A 69 -11.38 13.90 -6.37
N ARG A 70 -10.76 14.89 -5.69
CA ARG A 70 -11.40 15.68 -4.64
C ARG A 70 -11.71 17.09 -5.13
#